data_AF-A0A432IFJ7-F1
#
_entry.id   AF-A0A432IFJ7-F1
#
_cell.length_a   1.000
_cell.length_b   1.000
_cell.length_c   1.000
_cell.angle_alpha   90.00
_cell.angle_beta   90.00
_cell.angle_gamma   90.00
#
_symmetry.space_group_name_H-M   'P 1'
#
loop_
_entity.id
_entity.type
_entity.pdbx_description
1 polymer ?
#
loop_
_entity_poly.entity_id
_entity_poly.type
_entity_poly.pdbx_seq_one_letter_code
_entity_poly.pdbx_strand_id
1 'polypeptide(L)'
;MTHVPFLATDPLRVLLVMLWAVLLPGLLLGVQDGEEELENPSAKAVWKVVQVRGEEKVEYEVTIYQIPAPGGNRWVWRAIASDGSYPGGFPIGSMLILGSGKPRPELFDPLSPGVMEMLLSVHEAGNQGVGLGWADGTSVGLRRQIPVERTETTDAEGRVTQVGVLAGGTTQIRGGSRALKLSEFKETLLLGTGGSLKQAEWTATLLRGSEESVTTEKRVLRVERLEAGLIEEEESKQVQEGYEFLAPVVRVLRKGMSLAAVEIAETMFEKGRNDHKRGPLGEVVEEVASLLKSSKKIASRPLDPDVRARKMFGKPAPDFTLEDLEGKSVSLSDYRGKTVMVAFWGYS
;
A
#
# COMPACT_ATOMS: atom_id res chain seq x y z
N MET A 1 -97.53 -5.26 -23.48
CA MET A 1 -97.88 -5.93 -24.74
C MET A 1 -96.65 -5.84 -25.63
N THR A 2 -95.81 -6.88 -25.59
CA THR A 2 -95.60 -7.87 -26.66
C THR A 2 -94.66 -7.29 -27.74
N HIS A 3 -93.47 -7.82 -28.04
CA HIS A 3 -93.05 -9.22 -28.16
C HIS A 3 -91.52 -9.37 -28.04
N VAL A 4 -91.13 -10.59 -27.67
CA VAL A 4 -89.81 -11.23 -27.80
C VAL A 4 -90.07 -12.51 -28.64
N PRO A 5 -89.11 -13.28 -29.19
CA PRO A 5 -87.78 -13.05 -29.81
C PRO A 5 -87.65 -13.77 -31.19
N PHE A 6 -86.47 -13.78 -31.85
CA PHE A 6 -85.62 -15.00 -32.00
C PHE A 6 -84.27 -14.73 -32.71
N LEU A 7 -83.33 -15.62 -32.42
CA LEU A 7 -81.86 -15.65 -32.57
C LEU A 7 -81.28 -15.83 -33.99
N ALA A 8 -80.03 -15.36 -34.17
CA ALA A 8 -78.95 -16.01 -34.98
C ALA A 8 -77.59 -15.34 -34.62
N THR A 9 -76.71 -15.98 -33.83
CA THR A 9 -75.47 -16.73 -34.19
C THR A 9 -74.23 -15.93 -34.61
N ASP A 10 -73.15 -16.19 -33.86
CA ASP A 10 -71.70 -16.22 -34.23
C ASP A 10 -70.81 -14.95 -34.05
N PRO A 11 -69.47 -15.11 -33.85
CA PRO A 11 -68.86 -14.78 -32.56
C PRO A 11 -67.61 -13.87 -32.69
N LEU A 12 -66.96 -13.63 -31.54
CA LEU A 12 -65.64 -13.02 -31.31
C LEU A 12 -65.57 -11.50 -31.11
N ARG A 13 -65.09 -11.20 -29.89
CA ARG A 13 -64.36 -10.03 -29.38
C ARG A 13 -65.15 -8.87 -28.79
N VAL A 14 -64.46 -8.25 -27.83
CA VAL A 14 -64.69 -6.97 -27.14
C VAL A 14 -65.46 -7.15 -25.83
N LEU A 15 -64.82 -7.18 -24.66
CA LEU A 15 -64.12 -6.13 -23.87
C LEU A 15 -65.02 -5.73 -22.67
N LEU A 16 -64.38 -5.59 -21.50
CA LEU A 16 -64.86 -4.95 -20.27
C LEU A 16 -65.96 -5.69 -19.49
N VAL A 17 -65.68 -6.00 -18.23
CA VAL A 17 -66.34 -5.37 -17.07
C VAL A 17 -65.49 -5.62 -15.81
N MET A 18 -65.20 -4.53 -15.11
CA MET A 18 -64.63 -4.48 -13.77
C MET A 18 -65.55 -5.14 -12.75
N LEU A 19 -64.97 -5.82 -11.75
CA LEU A 19 -65.57 -5.81 -10.42
C LEU A 19 -64.49 -5.87 -9.34
N TRP A 20 -64.45 -4.80 -8.57
CA TRP A 20 -63.75 -4.66 -7.31
C TRP A 20 -64.19 -5.72 -6.30
N ALA A 21 -63.25 -6.26 -5.52
CA ALA A 21 -63.28 -6.14 -4.06
C ALA A 21 -62.08 -6.82 -3.38
N VAL A 22 -61.73 -6.23 -2.24
CA VAL A 22 -60.94 -6.73 -1.11
C VAL A 22 -59.42 -6.53 -1.15
N LEU A 23 -59.05 -5.41 -0.54
CA LEU A 23 -57.75 -5.13 0.08
C LEU A 23 -57.36 -6.22 1.08
N LEU A 24 -56.21 -6.84 0.89
CA LEU A 24 -55.36 -7.42 1.95
C LEU A 24 -53.88 -7.13 1.57
N PRO A 25 -53.03 -6.84 2.56
CA PRO A 25 -51.78 -6.11 2.37
C PRO A 25 -50.73 -6.95 1.64
N GLY A 26 -49.96 -6.27 0.78
CA GLY A 26 -48.88 -6.85 -0.01
C GLY A 26 -47.85 -7.54 0.88
N LEU A 27 -47.86 -8.87 0.83
CA LEU A 27 -46.65 -9.65 1.01
C LEU A 27 -45.81 -9.39 -0.24
N LEU A 28 -44.96 -8.36 -0.18
CA LEU A 28 -43.83 -8.22 -1.08
C LEU A 28 -42.97 -9.45 -0.87
N LEU A 29 -43.17 -10.47 -1.71
CA LEU A 29 -42.12 -11.40 -2.05
C LEU A 29 -41.01 -10.55 -2.67
N GLY A 30 -40.11 -10.08 -1.81
CA GLY A 30 -38.83 -9.58 -2.23
C GLY A 30 -38.21 -10.69 -3.06
N VAL A 31 -38.16 -10.47 -4.37
CA VAL A 31 -37.08 -11.02 -5.17
C VAL A 31 -35.83 -10.51 -4.48
N GLN A 32 -35.22 -11.36 -3.64
CA GLN A 32 -33.82 -11.25 -3.32
C GLN A 32 -33.13 -11.48 -4.65
N ASP A 33 -32.94 -10.41 -5.40
CA ASP A 33 -31.86 -10.36 -6.37
C ASP A 33 -30.60 -10.55 -5.53
N GLY A 34 -30.18 -11.81 -5.42
CA GLY A 34 -28.83 -12.16 -5.08
C GLY A 34 -27.96 -11.59 -6.18
N GLU A 35 -27.57 -10.32 -6.04
CA GLU A 35 -26.22 -9.96 -6.41
C GLU A 35 -25.34 -10.85 -5.55
N GLU A 36 -24.94 -12.01 -6.09
CA GLU A 36 -23.73 -12.67 -5.65
C GLU A 36 -22.67 -11.57 -5.64
N GLU A 37 -22.34 -11.09 -4.44
CA GLU A 37 -21.21 -10.21 -4.21
C GLU A 37 -20.01 -10.98 -4.73
N LEU A 38 -19.64 -10.70 -5.98
CA LEU A 38 -18.60 -11.41 -6.73
C LEU A 38 -17.44 -11.63 -5.75
N GLU A 39 -17.24 -12.90 -5.34
CA GLU A 39 -16.19 -13.28 -4.42
C GLU A 39 -14.91 -12.64 -4.96
N ASN A 40 -14.36 -11.64 -4.26
CA ASN A 40 -13.10 -11.04 -4.67
C ASN A 40 -12.05 -12.12 -4.46
N PRO A 41 -11.58 -12.79 -5.51
CA PRO A 41 -10.79 -13.99 -5.30
C PRO A 41 -9.45 -13.56 -4.72
N SER A 42 -8.97 -14.35 -3.76
CA SER A 42 -7.64 -14.14 -3.23
C SER A 42 -6.64 -14.49 -4.33
N ALA A 43 -5.58 -13.69 -4.46
CA ALA A 43 -4.59 -13.94 -5.49
C ALA A 43 -3.20 -13.57 -5.01
N LYS A 44 -2.21 -14.02 -5.78
CA LYS A 44 -0.80 -13.72 -5.60
C LYS A 44 -0.22 -13.25 -6.94
N ALA A 45 0.69 -12.30 -6.87
CA ALA A 45 1.54 -11.94 -7.99
C ALA A 45 2.97 -11.68 -7.53
N VAL A 46 3.94 -12.11 -8.34
CA VAL A 46 5.36 -11.86 -8.12
C VAL A 46 5.88 -11.02 -9.28
N TRP A 47 6.57 -9.93 -8.95
CA TRP A 47 7.08 -8.98 -9.91
C TRP A 47 8.57 -8.73 -9.67
N LYS A 48 9.33 -8.74 -10.74
CA LYS A 48 10.67 -8.17 -10.76
C LYS A 48 10.58 -6.69 -11.07
N VAL A 49 11.30 -5.87 -10.32
CA VAL A 49 11.34 -4.42 -10.49
C VAL A 49 12.77 -3.95 -10.62
N VAL A 50 13.03 -3.13 -11.63
CA VAL A 50 14.30 -2.44 -11.82
C VAL A 50 14.04 -0.95 -11.86
N GLN A 51 14.64 -0.22 -10.93
CA GLN A 51 14.56 1.23 -10.84
C GLN A 51 15.95 1.84 -11.10
N VAL A 52 16.01 2.85 -11.95
CA VAL A 52 17.22 3.64 -12.19
C VAL A 52 16.92 5.11 -11.93
N ARG A 53 17.77 5.78 -11.14
CA ARG A 53 17.70 7.21 -10.84
C ARG A 53 19.11 7.81 -10.90
N GLY A 54 19.40 8.54 -11.97
CA GLY A 54 20.78 8.97 -12.22
C GLY A 54 21.71 7.76 -12.37
N GLU A 55 22.73 7.67 -11.51
CA GLU A 55 23.69 6.55 -11.47
C GLU A 55 23.21 5.39 -10.57
N GLU A 56 22.22 5.63 -9.72
CA GLU A 56 21.71 4.59 -8.82
C GLU A 56 20.79 3.63 -9.57
N LYS A 57 21.09 2.33 -9.46
CA LYS A 57 20.23 1.25 -9.93
C LYS A 57 19.87 0.35 -8.76
N VAL A 58 18.58 0.10 -8.57
CA VAL A 58 18.06 -0.84 -7.57
C VAL A 58 17.20 -1.87 -8.28
N GLU A 59 17.45 -3.14 -7.96
CA GLU A 59 16.68 -4.28 -8.47
C GLU A 59 16.13 -5.04 -7.28
N TYR A 60 14.83 -5.34 -7.31
CA TYR A 60 14.12 -6.04 -6.25
C TYR A 60 12.97 -6.88 -6.78
N GLU A 61 12.65 -7.94 -6.06
CA GLU A 61 11.44 -8.73 -6.26
C GLU A 61 10.35 -8.26 -5.30
N VAL A 62 9.11 -8.22 -5.76
CA VAL A 62 7.92 -7.89 -4.97
C VAL A 62 6.92 -9.03 -5.08
N THR A 63 6.61 -9.68 -3.97
CA THR A 63 5.46 -10.59 -3.87
C THR A 63 4.30 -9.82 -3.26
N ILE A 64 3.14 -9.87 -3.92
CA ILE A 64 1.91 -9.22 -3.47
C ILE A 64 0.84 -10.30 -3.31
N TYR A 65 0.16 -10.26 -2.18
CA TYR A 65 -1.04 -11.04 -1.89
C TYR A 65 -2.21 -10.08 -1.81
N GLN A 66 -3.31 -10.41 -2.48
CA GLN A 66 -4.61 -9.81 -2.21
C GLN A 66 -5.43 -10.78 -1.39
N ILE A 67 -5.90 -10.30 -0.25
CA ILE A 67 -6.78 -11.04 0.65
C ILE A 67 -8.03 -10.21 0.95
N PRO A 68 -9.18 -10.84 1.25
CA PRO A 68 -10.40 -10.14 1.61
C PRO A 68 -10.22 -9.24 2.84
N ALA A 69 -10.92 -8.10 2.86
CA ALA A 69 -10.96 -7.22 4.03
C ALA A 69 -12.34 -6.53 4.13
N PRO A 70 -12.76 -6.06 5.32
CA PRO A 70 -14.02 -5.34 5.47
C PRO A 70 -14.10 -4.13 4.52
N GLY A 71 -15.09 -4.15 3.61
CA GLY A 71 -15.31 -3.07 2.64
C GLY A 71 -14.39 -3.07 1.41
N GLY A 72 -13.61 -4.13 1.18
CA GLY A 72 -12.80 -4.27 -0.03
C GLY A 72 -11.74 -5.36 0.08
N ASN A 73 -10.52 -5.05 -0.36
CA ASN A 73 -9.40 -5.98 -0.36
C ASN A 73 -8.18 -5.38 0.33
N ARG A 74 -7.42 -6.20 1.05
CA ARG A 74 -6.12 -5.83 1.58
C ARG A 74 -5.03 -6.41 0.69
N TRP A 75 -4.11 -5.56 0.29
CA TRP A 75 -2.85 -5.99 -0.29
C TRP A 75 -1.81 -6.10 0.79
N VAL A 76 -1.18 -7.26 0.89
CA VAL A 76 -0.02 -7.53 1.73
C VAL A 76 1.15 -7.83 0.80
N TRP A 77 2.28 -7.16 0.97
CA TRP A 77 3.43 -7.41 0.11
C TRP A 77 4.72 -7.50 0.91
N ARG A 78 5.69 -8.19 0.31
CA ARG A 78 7.10 -8.11 0.68
C ARG A 78 7.91 -7.69 -0.54
N ALA A 79 8.97 -6.92 -0.30
CA ALA A 79 9.90 -6.51 -1.34
C ALA A 79 11.33 -6.75 -0.86
N ILE A 80 12.15 -7.40 -1.67
CA ILE A 80 13.53 -7.73 -1.33
C ILE A 80 14.43 -7.34 -2.50
N ALA A 81 15.39 -6.46 -2.23
CA ALA A 81 16.40 -6.07 -3.19
C ALA A 81 17.45 -7.16 -3.36
N SER A 82 18.12 -7.11 -4.51
CA SER A 82 19.21 -8.02 -4.88
C SER A 82 20.38 -8.04 -3.89
N ASP A 83 20.57 -6.95 -3.12
CA ASP A 83 21.55 -6.85 -2.04
C ASP A 83 21.03 -7.35 -0.67
N GLY A 84 19.81 -7.90 -0.63
CA GLY A 84 19.13 -8.34 0.58
C GLY A 84 18.48 -7.22 1.39
N SER A 85 18.57 -5.96 0.94
CA SER A 85 17.88 -4.85 1.61
C SER A 85 16.38 -4.86 1.30
N TYR A 86 15.60 -4.25 2.19
CA TYR A 86 14.17 -4.08 1.96
C TYR A 86 13.90 -2.68 1.42
N PRO A 87 13.33 -2.55 0.20
CA PRO A 87 12.88 -1.26 -0.29
C PRO A 87 11.87 -0.66 0.70
N GLY A 88 12.22 0.48 1.32
CA GLY A 88 11.39 1.13 2.34
C GLY A 88 11.73 0.71 3.78
N GLY A 89 12.80 -0.06 3.95
CA GLY A 89 13.43 -0.37 5.24
C GLY A 89 12.82 -1.55 6.01
N PHE A 90 11.78 -2.20 5.49
CA PHE A 90 11.06 -3.27 6.18
C PHE A 90 10.62 -4.39 5.25
N PRO A 91 10.63 -5.65 5.72
CA PRO A 91 10.35 -6.83 4.89
C PRO A 91 8.88 -6.97 4.49
N ILE A 92 7.96 -6.21 5.09
CA ILE A 92 6.52 -6.32 4.83
C ILE A 92 5.82 -4.95 4.83
N GLY A 93 4.79 -4.82 4.01
CA GLY A 93 3.86 -3.71 3.98
C GLY A 93 2.43 -4.15 3.65
N SER A 94 1.48 -3.24 3.87
CA SER A 94 0.08 -3.47 3.52
C SER A 94 -0.68 -2.18 3.14
N MET A 95 -1.73 -2.36 2.35
CA MET A 95 -2.62 -1.30 1.88
C MET A 95 -4.04 -1.86 1.73
N LEU A 96 -5.01 -1.14 2.26
CA LEU A 96 -6.43 -1.44 2.07
C LEU A 96 -6.94 -0.72 0.83
N ILE A 97 -7.69 -1.43 0.01
CA ILE A 97 -8.36 -0.91 -1.18
C ILE A 97 -9.86 -1.10 -0.95
N LEU A 98 -10.59 0.00 -0.79
CA LEU A 98 -12.02 -0.01 -0.49
C LEU A 98 -12.83 0.12 -1.78
N GLY A 99 -13.41 -0.98 -2.29
CA GLY A 99 -14.14 -0.99 -3.56
C GLY A 99 -13.35 -0.37 -4.72
N SER A 100 -13.98 0.55 -5.48
CA SER A 100 -13.31 1.40 -6.49
C SER A 100 -12.70 2.69 -5.92
N GLY A 101 -12.59 2.78 -4.58
CA GLY A 101 -12.11 3.94 -3.85
C GLY A 101 -10.59 4.09 -3.83
N LYS A 102 -10.13 5.21 -3.26
CA LYS A 102 -8.70 5.51 -3.13
C LYS A 102 -8.02 4.50 -2.20
N PRO A 103 -6.83 3.99 -2.56
CA PRO A 103 -6.06 3.13 -1.67
C PRO A 103 -5.79 3.83 -0.33
N ARG A 104 -6.04 3.12 0.76
CA ARG A 104 -5.84 3.54 2.15
C ARG A 104 -4.70 2.71 2.72
N PRO A 105 -3.50 3.30 2.82
CA PRO A 105 -2.46 2.76 3.67
C PRO A 105 -2.94 2.31 5.06
N GLU A 106 -2.77 1.03 5.40
CA GLU A 106 -2.99 0.54 6.78
C GLU A 106 -1.69 0.52 7.60
N LEU A 107 -0.56 0.45 6.91
CA LEU A 107 0.78 0.37 7.51
C LEU A 107 1.79 1.39 6.94
N PHE A 108 1.36 2.57 6.47
CA PHE A 108 2.31 3.63 6.01
C PHE A 108 2.71 4.58 7.15
N ASP A 109 3.95 5.06 7.22
CA ASP A 109 4.67 5.83 6.17
C ASP A 109 6.20 5.58 6.19
N PRO A 110 6.94 5.45 5.07
CA PRO A 110 6.52 5.36 3.67
C PRO A 110 6.79 3.97 3.08
N LEU A 111 6.04 3.61 2.06
CA LEU A 111 6.52 2.69 1.04
C LEU A 111 7.91 3.12 0.56
N SER A 112 8.76 2.17 0.16
CA SER A 112 9.82 2.53 -0.78
C SER A 112 9.15 3.30 -1.93
N PRO A 113 9.62 4.50 -2.28
CA PRO A 113 9.10 5.22 -3.42
C PRO A 113 9.03 4.33 -4.67
N GLY A 114 9.95 3.37 -4.81
CA GLY A 114 9.94 2.39 -5.89
C GLY A 114 8.81 1.35 -5.82
N VAL A 115 8.46 0.83 -4.65
CA VAL A 115 7.33 -0.13 -4.51
C VAL A 115 6.01 0.59 -4.74
N MET A 116 5.85 1.82 -4.23
CA MET A 116 4.66 2.62 -4.56
C MET A 116 4.61 2.96 -6.05
N GLU A 117 5.73 3.37 -6.64
CA GLU A 117 5.81 3.65 -8.07
C GLU A 117 5.41 2.42 -8.88
N MET A 118 5.89 1.23 -8.52
CA MET A 118 5.46 -0.03 -9.14
C MET A 118 3.96 -0.28 -8.94
N LEU A 119 3.46 -0.29 -7.70
CA LEU A 119 2.06 -0.59 -7.38
C LEU A 119 1.09 0.37 -8.09
N LEU A 120 1.41 1.65 -8.18
CA LEU A 120 0.63 2.64 -8.93
C LEU A 120 0.68 2.40 -10.44
N SER A 121 1.79 1.89 -10.96
CA SER A 121 2.00 1.72 -12.40
C SER A 121 1.36 0.45 -12.95
N VAL A 122 1.12 -0.56 -12.10
CA VAL A 122 0.57 -1.86 -12.50
C VAL A 122 -0.91 -2.05 -12.11
N HIS A 123 -1.58 -1.03 -11.56
CA HIS A 123 -2.95 -1.21 -11.05
C HIS A 123 -3.95 -0.10 -11.39
N GLU A 124 -5.10 -0.52 -11.91
CA GLU A 124 -6.39 0.19 -11.87
C GLU A 124 -7.31 -0.48 -10.85
N ALA A 125 -7.66 0.23 -9.78
CA ALA A 125 -8.70 -0.21 -8.86
C ALA A 125 -10.07 0.01 -9.52
N GLY A 126 -10.69 -1.07 -9.98
CA GLY A 126 -12.11 -1.11 -10.36
C GLY A 126 -12.38 -0.94 -11.85
N ASN A 127 -12.57 -2.08 -12.55
CA ASN A 127 -13.72 -2.34 -13.44
C ASN A 127 -13.53 -3.52 -14.41
N GLN A 128 -12.34 -4.14 -14.51
CA GLN A 128 -12.14 -5.29 -15.39
C GLN A 128 -12.27 -6.59 -14.58
N GLY A 129 -13.52 -7.02 -14.35
CA GLY A 129 -13.87 -8.26 -13.64
C GLY A 129 -13.69 -9.53 -14.48
N VAL A 130 -12.64 -9.61 -15.30
CA VAL A 130 -12.36 -10.80 -16.13
C VAL A 130 -10.90 -11.21 -15.94
N GLY A 131 -10.64 -12.49 -15.63
CA GLY A 131 -9.28 -13.04 -15.41
C GLY A 131 -8.91 -13.21 -13.92
N LEU A 132 -7.61 -13.12 -13.60
CA LEU A 132 -7.05 -13.19 -12.23
C LEU A 132 -7.28 -11.89 -11.40
N GLY A 133 -8.25 -11.07 -11.80
CA GLY A 133 -8.52 -9.78 -11.16
C GLY A 133 -7.32 -8.82 -11.22
N TRP A 134 -6.99 -8.19 -10.08
CA TRP A 134 -5.84 -7.28 -9.98
C TRP A 134 -4.49 -7.93 -10.32
N ALA A 135 -4.35 -9.25 -10.12
CA ALA A 135 -3.09 -9.97 -10.36
C ALA A 135 -2.78 -10.06 -11.86
N ASP A 136 -3.78 -9.81 -12.71
CA ASP A 136 -3.55 -9.64 -14.14
C ASP A 136 -2.79 -8.36 -14.49
N GLY A 137 -2.80 -7.37 -13.59
CA GLY A 137 -2.11 -6.10 -13.77
C GLY A 137 -2.69 -5.34 -14.95
N THR A 138 -3.61 -4.41 -14.71
CA THR A 138 -3.92 -3.39 -15.71
C THR A 138 -2.92 -2.26 -15.50
N SER A 139 -2.04 -2.02 -16.47
CA SER A 139 -1.13 -0.87 -16.39
C SER A 139 -1.94 0.42 -16.44
N VAL A 140 -2.07 1.08 -15.30
CA VAL A 140 -2.35 2.51 -15.28
C VAL A 140 -0.99 3.16 -15.47
N GLY A 141 -0.68 3.56 -16.70
CA GLY A 141 0.53 4.32 -16.98
C GLY A 141 0.73 5.42 -15.93
N LEU A 142 1.98 5.79 -15.67
CA LEU A 142 2.42 6.52 -14.49
C LEU A 142 1.66 7.83 -14.16
N ARG A 143 0.75 8.35 -15.01
CA ARG A 143 -0.52 9.00 -14.63
C ARG A 143 -1.54 8.92 -15.77
N ARG A 144 -2.85 8.87 -15.45
CA ARG A 144 -3.94 9.31 -16.37
C ARG A 144 -3.79 10.78 -16.84
N GLN A 145 -2.91 11.54 -16.19
CA GLN A 145 -2.69 12.98 -16.42
C GLN A 145 -1.46 13.29 -17.27
N ILE A 146 -0.60 12.31 -17.58
CA ILE A 146 0.53 12.56 -18.50
C ILE A 146 -0.03 12.43 -19.92
N PRO A 147 -0.01 13.50 -20.73
CA PRO A 147 -0.50 13.44 -22.09
C PRO A 147 0.50 12.64 -22.92
N VAL A 148 0.06 11.54 -23.53
CA VAL A 148 0.90 10.71 -24.40
C VAL A 148 0.19 10.41 -25.72
N GLU A 149 0.97 10.41 -26.80
CA GLU A 149 0.56 9.86 -28.09
C GLU A 149 0.89 8.37 -28.09
N ARG A 150 -0.11 7.53 -28.40
CA ARG A 150 0.01 6.07 -28.31
C ARG A 150 -0.03 5.41 -29.68
N THR A 151 0.81 4.39 -29.82
CA THR A 151 0.78 3.43 -30.91
C THR A 151 0.66 2.03 -30.34
N GLU A 152 -0.07 1.16 -31.04
CA GLU A 152 -0.27 -0.23 -30.64
C GLU A 152 0.10 -1.16 -31.79
N THR A 153 0.74 -2.28 -31.45
CA THR A 153 1.01 -3.37 -32.39
C THR A 153 0.64 -4.69 -31.74
N THR A 154 0.00 -5.57 -32.50
CA THR A 154 -0.37 -6.92 -32.05
C THR A 154 0.46 -7.93 -32.84
N ASP A 155 1.07 -8.89 -32.14
CA ASP A 155 1.83 -9.96 -32.78
C ASP A 155 0.93 -11.12 -33.26
N ALA A 156 1.54 -12.12 -33.90
CA ALA A 156 0.83 -13.27 -34.47
C ALA A 156 0.14 -14.14 -33.41
N GLU A 157 0.62 -14.10 -32.17
CA GLU A 157 0.04 -14.82 -31.04
C GLU A 157 -1.08 -14.02 -30.35
N GLY A 158 -1.36 -12.79 -30.78
CA GLY A 158 -2.38 -11.92 -30.19
C GLY A 158 -1.91 -11.15 -28.96
N ARG A 159 -0.59 -11.10 -28.70
CA ARG A 159 -0.02 -10.25 -27.64
C ARG A 159 0.08 -8.82 -28.14
N VAL A 160 -0.18 -7.87 -27.25
CA VAL A 160 -0.26 -6.45 -27.59
C VAL A 160 0.94 -5.73 -27.00
N THR A 161 1.61 -4.93 -27.84
CA THR A 161 2.61 -3.96 -27.39
C THR A 161 2.07 -2.55 -27.59
N GLN A 162 1.95 -1.80 -26.49
CA GLN A 162 1.58 -0.39 -26.53
C GLN A 162 2.80 0.47 -26.23
N VAL A 163 3.03 1.49 -27.06
CA VAL A 163 4.09 2.50 -26.85
C VAL A 163 3.44 3.86 -26.77
N GLY A 164 3.70 4.58 -25.67
CA GLY A 164 3.25 5.96 -25.48
C GLY A 164 4.44 6.90 -25.35
N VAL A 165 4.39 8.05 -26.01
CA VAL A 165 5.42 9.10 -25.92
C VAL A 165 4.78 10.42 -25.49
N LEU A 166 5.50 11.22 -24.69
CA LEU A 166 5.03 12.52 -24.21
C LEU A 166 4.51 13.40 -25.35
N ALA A 167 3.25 13.81 -25.26
CA ALA A 167 2.66 14.77 -26.18
C ALA A 167 2.99 16.21 -25.75
N GLY A 168 3.25 17.10 -26.71
CA GLY A 168 3.41 18.54 -26.43
C GLY A 168 4.74 18.94 -25.79
N GLY A 169 5.76 18.06 -25.79
CA GLY A 169 7.15 18.39 -25.44
C GLY A 169 7.46 18.51 -23.95
N THR A 170 6.83 19.42 -23.20
CA THR A 170 7.06 19.55 -21.76
C THR A 170 5.75 19.76 -21.01
N THR A 171 5.54 18.99 -19.94
CA THR A 171 4.35 19.09 -19.08
C THR A 171 4.73 19.33 -17.63
N GLN A 172 3.92 20.11 -16.90
CA GLN A 172 4.14 20.37 -15.48
C GLN A 172 3.46 19.29 -14.63
N ILE A 173 4.27 18.57 -13.84
CA ILE A 173 3.79 17.51 -12.94
C ILE A 173 3.42 18.08 -11.56
N ARG A 174 4.15 19.10 -11.10
CA ARG A 174 3.89 19.80 -9.83
C ARG A 174 4.30 21.26 -9.94
N GLY A 175 3.42 22.17 -9.51
CA GLY A 175 3.70 23.61 -9.48
C GLY A 175 4.41 24.09 -8.20
N GLY A 176 4.46 25.42 -8.03
CA GLY A 176 5.05 26.10 -6.87
C GLY A 176 6.48 26.58 -7.08
N SER A 177 7.11 27.09 -6.02
CA SER A 177 8.48 27.66 -6.05
C SER A 177 9.58 26.66 -6.44
N ARG A 178 9.29 25.36 -6.37
CA ARG A 178 10.12 24.27 -6.89
C ARG A 178 9.29 23.40 -7.83
N ALA A 179 8.96 23.97 -8.99
CA ALA A 179 8.24 23.28 -10.03
C ALA A 179 8.96 21.99 -10.44
N LEU A 180 8.18 20.94 -10.72
CA LEU A 180 8.64 19.70 -11.30
C LEU A 180 7.97 19.58 -12.67
N LYS A 181 8.77 19.62 -13.73
CA LYS A 181 8.32 19.41 -15.11
C LYS A 181 8.87 18.09 -15.63
N LEU A 182 8.20 17.55 -16.62
CA LEU A 182 8.57 16.35 -17.37
C LEU A 182 8.80 16.78 -18.81
N SER A 183 10.03 16.65 -19.30
CA SER A 183 10.43 17.07 -20.65
C SER A 183 10.52 15.90 -21.63
N GLU A 184 10.64 14.68 -21.12
CA GLU A 184 10.59 13.47 -21.93
C GLU A 184 9.87 12.40 -21.11
N PHE A 185 9.00 11.65 -21.76
CA PHE A 185 8.38 10.46 -21.21
C PHE A 185 8.13 9.46 -22.31
N LYS A 186 8.45 8.20 -22.04
CA LYS A 186 8.10 7.07 -22.88
C LYS A 186 7.60 5.95 -21.98
N GLU A 187 6.49 5.34 -22.37
CA GLU A 187 6.00 4.09 -21.81
C GLU A 187 6.01 3.00 -22.87
N THR A 188 6.34 1.78 -22.46
CA THR A 188 6.24 0.58 -23.29
C THR A 188 5.62 -0.51 -22.45
N LEU A 189 4.46 -1.01 -22.89
CA LEU A 189 3.64 -1.97 -22.17
C LEU A 189 3.50 -3.21 -23.04
N LEU A 190 3.83 -4.37 -22.49
CA LEU A 190 3.65 -5.67 -23.12
C LEU A 190 2.51 -6.40 -22.40
N LEU A 191 1.43 -6.65 -23.13
CA LEU A 191 0.22 -7.31 -22.66
C LEU A 191 0.14 -8.72 -23.25
N GLY A 192 -0.30 -9.67 -22.43
CA GLY A 192 -0.62 -11.03 -22.89
C GLY A 192 -1.88 -11.07 -23.75
N THR A 193 -2.21 -12.25 -24.27
CA THR A 193 -3.38 -12.49 -25.15
C THR A 193 -4.73 -12.17 -24.49
N GLY A 194 -4.80 -12.26 -23.16
CA GLY A 194 -5.96 -11.86 -22.36
C GLY A 194 -5.90 -10.41 -21.85
N GLY A 195 -5.01 -9.57 -22.37
CA GLY A 195 -4.84 -8.17 -21.97
C GLY A 195 -4.08 -7.94 -20.66
N SER A 196 -3.62 -9.01 -19.99
CA SER A 196 -2.91 -8.92 -18.71
C SER A 196 -1.46 -8.41 -18.89
N LEU A 197 -1.03 -7.45 -18.07
CA LEU A 197 0.32 -6.87 -18.16
C LEU A 197 1.39 -7.92 -17.85
N LYS A 198 2.33 -8.11 -18.78
CA LYS A 198 3.47 -9.01 -18.60
C LYS A 198 4.75 -8.25 -18.27
N GLN A 199 4.95 -7.12 -18.93
CA GLN A 199 6.09 -6.26 -18.71
C GLN A 199 5.71 -4.81 -18.98
N ALA A 200 6.29 -3.89 -18.22
CA ALA A 200 6.24 -2.48 -18.57
C ALA A 200 7.59 -1.81 -18.31
N GLU A 201 7.87 -0.79 -19.11
CA GLU A 201 9.01 0.09 -18.96
C GLU A 201 8.56 1.54 -19.12
N TRP A 202 8.95 2.38 -18.17
CA TRP A 202 8.77 3.82 -18.21
C TRP A 202 10.13 4.50 -18.13
N THR A 203 10.37 5.41 -19.05
CA THR A 203 11.55 6.29 -19.03
C THR A 203 11.08 7.74 -18.96
N ALA A 204 11.69 8.54 -18.09
CA ALA A 204 11.31 9.92 -17.87
C ALA A 204 12.54 10.83 -17.68
N THR A 205 12.47 12.03 -18.24
CA THR A 205 13.41 13.12 -17.96
C THR A 205 12.68 14.22 -17.18
N LEU A 206 13.04 14.38 -15.91
CA LEU A 206 12.46 15.35 -15.00
C LEU A 206 13.31 16.62 -14.95
N LEU A 207 12.65 17.77 -14.91
CA LEU A 207 13.27 19.08 -14.71
C LEU A 207 12.81 19.64 -13.36
N ARG A 208 13.75 20.03 -12.50
CA ARG A 208 13.48 20.67 -11.20
C ARG A 208 14.17 22.04 -11.12
N GLY A 209 13.52 22.99 -10.48
CA GLY A 209 14.12 24.30 -10.16
C GLY A 209 13.40 25.48 -10.84
N SER A 210 13.98 26.67 -10.69
CA SER A 210 13.54 27.90 -11.37
C SER A 210 14.15 27.97 -12.78
N GLU A 211 13.69 28.92 -13.60
CA GLU A 211 14.27 29.15 -14.94
C GLU A 211 15.78 29.43 -14.90
N GLU A 212 16.27 30.01 -13.81
CA GLU A 212 17.69 30.36 -13.61
C GLU A 212 18.54 29.19 -13.10
N SER A 213 17.92 28.12 -12.58
CA SER A 213 18.62 26.98 -11.96
C SER A 213 17.85 25.68 -12.16
N VAL A 214 17.81 25.21 -13.42
CA VAL A 214 17.19 23.93 -13.78
C VAL A 214 18.17 22.77 -13.60
N THR A 215 17.78 21.78 -12.81
CA THR A 215 18.46 20.49 -12.73
C THR A 215 17.65 19.43 -13.46
N THR A 216 18.34 18.53 -14.17
CA THR A 216 17.74 17.43 -14.92
C THR A 216 18.01 16.09 -14.22
N GLU A 217 16.99 15.24 -14.13
CA GLU A 217 17.07 13.91 -13.52
C GLU A 217 16.41 12.89 -14.45
N LYS A 218 17.19 11.90 -14.92
CA LYS A 218 16.64 10.77 -15.68
C LYS A 218 16.20 9.66 -14.74
N ARG A 219 15.03 9.07 -15.05
CA ARG A 219 14.48 7.94 -14.33
C ARG A 219 14.05 6.84 -15.28
N VAL A 220 14.26 5.60 -14.85
CA VAL A 220 13.72 4.41 -15.49
C VAL A 220 13.04 3.55 -14.44
N LEU A 221 11.86 3.04 -14.76
CA LEU A 221 11.17 2.01 -14.00
C LEU A 221 10.80 0.89 -14.96
N ARG A 222 11.31 -0.31 -14.71
CA ARG A 222 10.92 -1.51 -15.44
C ARG A 222 10.31 -2.50 -14.46
N VAL A 223 9.20 -3.09 -14.85
CA VAL A 223 8.49 -4.12 -14.10
C VAL A 223 8.25 -5.32 -15.02
N GLU A 224 8.42 -6.52 -14.49
CA GLU A 224 8.22 -7.77 -15.21
C GLU A 224 7.49 -8.75 -14.28
N ARG A 225 6.35 -9.27 -14.75
CA ARG A 225 5.55 -10.22 -13.98
C ARG A 225 6.20 -11.60 -14.10
N LEU A 226 6.66 -12.13 -12.97
CA LEU A 226 7.24 -13.46 -12.87
C LEU A 226 6.17 -14.53 -12.66
N GLU A 227 5.19 -14.23 -11.80
CA GLU A 227 4.13 -15.16 -11.42
C GLU A 227 2.83 -14.38 -11.20
N ALA A 228 1.69 -14.97 -11.54
CA ALA A 228 0.38 -14.53 -11.04
C ALA A 228 -0.61 -15.69 -11.07
N GLY A 229 -1.46 -15.77 -10.06
CA GLY A 229 -2.48 -16.80 -9.93
C GLY A 229 -3.44 -16.52 -8.78
N LEU A 230 -4.60 -17.18 -8.80
CA LEU A 230 -5.47 -17.25 -7.64
C LEU A 230 -4.78 -18.09 -6.56
N ILE A 231 -5.08 -17.79 -5.30
CA ILE A 231 -4.64 -18.59 -4.16
C ILE A 231 -5.86 -19.18 -3.45
N GLU A 232 -5.68 -20.36 -2.88
CA GLU A 232 -6.73 -21.06 -2.14
C GLU A 232 -7.09 -20.30 -0.85
N GLU A 233 -8.31 -20.52 -0.35
CA GLU A 233 -8.83 -19.88 0.86
C GLU A 233 -7.91 -20.09 2.07
N GLU A 234 -7.36 -21.29 2.22
CA GLU A 234 -6.42 -21.61 3.31
C GLU A 234 -5.13 -20.78 3.23
N GLU A 235 -4.56 -20.61 2.04
CA GLU A 235 -3.37 -19.77 1.85
C GLU A 235 -3.69 -18.30 2.14
N SER A 236 -4.83 -17.81 1.67
CA SER A 236 -5.32 -16.46 1.95
C SER A 236 -5.45 -16.19 3.45
N LYS A 237 -6.02 -17.15 4.19
CA LYS A 237 -6.18 -17.07 5.63
C LYS A 237 -4.84 -17.06 6.37
N GLN A 238 -3.89 -17.88 5.94
CA GLN A 238 -2.52 -17.89 6.49
C GLN A 238 -1.79 -16.56 6.25
N VAL A 239 -1.98 -15.93 5.09
CA VAL A 239 -1.45 -14.58 4.81
C VAL A 239 -2.09 -13.55 5.75
N GLN A 240 -3.40 -13.62 5.95
CA GLN A 240 -4.11 -12.71 6.85
C GLN A 240 -3.60 -12.84 8.30
N GLU A 241 -3.56 -14.06 8.84
CA GLU A 241 -3.11 -14.34 10.21
C GLU A 241 -1.65 -13.90 10.40
N GLY A 242 -0.77 -14.23 9.44
CA GLY A 242 0.63 -13.80 9.45
C GLY A 242 0.78 -12.27 9.43
N TYR A 243 -0.02 -11.58 8.62
CA TYR A 243 -0.03 -10.11 8.60
C TYR A 243 -0.49 -9.53 9.95
N GLU A 244 -1.60 -10.02 10.51
CA GLU A 244 -2.16 -9.52 11.77
C GLU A 244 -1.20 -9.75 12.94
N PHE A 245 -0.48 -10.87 12.94
CA PHE A 245 0.60 -11.16 13.89
C PHE A 245 1.79 -10.19 13.76
N LEU A 246 2.24 -9.91 12.53
CA LEU A 246 3.42 -9.07 12.27
C LEU A 246 3.16 -7.57 12.41
N ALA A 247 1.95 -7.11 12.06
CA ALA A 247 1.59 -5.69 12.02
C ALA A 247 1.91 -4.90 13.30
N PRO A 248 1.55 -5.35 14.53
CA PRO A 248 1.87 -4.61 15.75
C PRO A 248 3.37 -4.51 15.98
N VAL A 249 4.14 -5.56 15.69
CA VAL A 249 5.59 -5.61 15.87
C VAL A 249 6.29 -4.67 14.90
N VAL A 250 5.92 -4.71 13.62
CA VAL A 250 6.48 -3.84 12.58
C VAL A 250 6.15 -2.36 12.86
N ARG A 251 4.94 -2.06 13.34
CA ARG A 251 4.55 -0.69 13.75
C ARG A 251 5.44 -0.14 14.85
N VAL A 252 5.80 -1.00 15.80
CA VAL A 252 6.68 -0.70 16.91
C VAL A 252 8.06 -0.42 16.28
N LEU A 253 8.66 -1.36 15.56
CA LEU A 253 9.99 -1.17 14.93
C LEU A 253 10.11 0.11 14.07
N ARG A 254 9.07 0.49 13.31
CA ARG A 254 9.06 1.68 12.45
C ARG A 254 9.12 3.02 13.19
N LYS A 255 8.48 3.15 14.35
CA LYS A 255 8.32 4.46 15.03
C LYS A 255 9.60 4.99 15.69
N GLY A 256 10.70 4.22 15.66
CA GLY A 256 11.97 4.58 16.29
C GLY A 256 11.85 4.59 17.81
N MET A 257 12.42 3.61 18.50
CA MET A 257 11.87 3.23 19.80
C MET A 257 12.84 3.14 20.96
N SER A 258 12.31 3.47 22.13
CA SER A 258 12.88 3.14 23.43
C SER A 258 12.99 1.63 23.63
N LEU A 259 13.95 1.20 24.43
CA LEU A 259 14.16 -0.21 24.81
C LEU A 259 12.87 -0.90 25.28
N ALA A 260 12.09 -0.25 26.15
CA ALA A 260 10.85 -0.81 26.70
C ALA A 260 9.82 -1.19 25.61
N ALA A 261 9.68 -0.36 24.57
CA ALA A 261 8.75 -0.65 23.48
C ALA A 261 9.23 -1.83 22.62
N VAL A 262 10.55 -1.95 22.40
CA VAL A 262 11.14 -3.10 21.70
C VAL A 262 10.94 -4.39 22.50
N GLU A 263 11.13 -4.36 23.82
CA GLU A 263 10.94 -5.52 24.70
C GLU A 263 9.49 -5.99 24.76
N ILE A 264 8.52 -5.05 24.77
CA ILE A 264 7.10 -5.37 24.67
C ILE A 264 6.80 -6.05 23.33
N ALA A 265 7.29 -5.51 22.21
CA ALA A 265 7.11 -6.14 20.90
C ALA A 265 7.76 -7.51 20.81
N GLU A 266 8.99 -7.67 21.31
CA GLU A 266 9.69 -8.96 21.32
C GLU A 266 8.90 -10.00 22.13
N THR A 267 8.36 -9.62 23.29
CA THR A 267 7.53 -10.51 24.12
C THR A 267 6.24 -10.92 23.40
N MET A 268 5.56 -9.98 22.75
CA MET A 268 4.35 -10.27 21.96
C MET A 268 4.67 -11.18 20.77
N PHE A 269 5.78 -10.90 20.07
CA PHE A 269 6.23 -11.64 18.91
C PHE A 269 6.57 -13.10 19.27
N GLU A 270 7.41 -13.33 20.29
CA GLU A 270 7.84 -14.69 20.66
C GLU A 270 6.69 -15.60 21.11
N LYS A 271 5.58 -15.05 21.65
CA LYS A 271 4.40 -15.83 22.02
C LYS A 271 3.70 -16.51 20.84
N GLY A 272 3.66 -15.84 19.67
CA GLY A 272 2.99 -16.34 18.47
C GLY A 272 3.93 -16.79 17.36
N ARG A 273 5.26 -16.60 17.54
CA ARG A 273 6.25 -16.78 16.47
C ARG A 273 6.18 -18.15 15.84
N ASN A 274 6.19 -19.23 16.63
CA ASN A 274 6.28 -20.59 16.11
C ASN A 274 5.07 -20.99 15.25
N ASP A 275 3.89 -20.43 15.54
CA ASP A 275 2.67 -20.71 14.80
C ASP A 275 2.71 -20.08 13.39
N HIS A 276 3.45 -18.98 13.23
CA HIS A 276 3.53 -18.21 11.98
C HIS A 276 4.85 -18.40 11.22
N LYS A 277 5.77 -19.25 11.71
CA LYS A 277 7.04 -19.57 11.01
C LYS A 277 6.84 -20.37 9.72
N ARG A 278 5.66 -20.94 9.53
CA ARG A 278 5.28 -21.73 8.35
C ARG A 278 4.28 -20.92 7.51
N GLY A 279 4.16 -21.28 6.24
CA GLY A 279 3.24 -20.63 5.31
C GLY A 279 3.85 -19.43 4.58
N PRO A 280 3.01 -18.65 3.86
CA PRO A 280 3.47 -17.65 2.88
C PRO A 280 4.35 -16.53 3.45
N LEU A 281 4.17 -16.17 4.72
CA LEU A 281 4.93 -15.11 5.39
C LEU A 281 6.00 -15.65 6.36
N GLY A 282 6.30 -16.95 6.35
CA GLY A 282 7.25 -17.56 7.28
C GLY A 282 8.67 -16.97 7.23
N GLU A 283 9.16 -16.65 6.04
CA GLU A 283 10.45 -15.95 5.89
C GLU A 283 10.42 -14.55 6.50
N VAL A 284 9.33 -13.80 6.29
CA VAL A 284 9.14 -12.46 6.86
C VAL A 284 9.16 -12.53 8.40
N VAL A 285 8.59 -13.57 8.99
CA VAL A 285 8.65 -13.80 10.45
C VAL A 285 10.09 -13.91 10.92
N GLU A 286 10.93 -14.69 10.25
CA GLU A 286 12.35 -14.83 10.63
C GLU A 286 13.15 -13.53 10.42
N GLU A 287 12.85 -12.78 9.36
CA GLU A 287 13.45 -11.47 9.11
C GLU A 287 13.08 -10.46 10.20
N VAL A 288 11.81 -10.40 10.59
CA VAL A 288 11.33 -9.54 11.69
C VAL A 288 11.95 -9.94 13.03
N ALA A 289 12.16 -11.24 13.27
CA ALA A 289 12.86 -11.69 14.47
C ALA A 289 14.31 -11.16 14.51
N SER A 290 15.02 -11.20 13.38
CA SER A 290 16.36 -10.64 13.26
C SER A 290 16.37 -9.12 13.49
N LEU A 291 15.39 -8.41 12.91
CA LEU A 291 15.22 -6.96 13.09
C LEU A 291 14.89 -6.58 14.54
N LEU A 292 14.08 -7.37 15.25
CA LEU A 292 13.81 -7.16 16.67
C LEU A 292 15.08 -7.32 17.50
N LYS A 293 15.85 -8.38 17.26
CA LYS A 293 17.11 -8.64 17.96
C LYS A 293 18.12 -7.51 17.73
N SER A 294 18.27 -7.06 16.49
CA SER A 294 19.18 -5.95 16.15
C SER A 294 18.69 -4.63 16.77
N SER A 295 17.38 -4.36 16.71
CA SER A 295 16.76 -3.16 17.30
C SER A 295 16.91 -3.13 18.81
N LYS A 296 16.73 -4.27 19.49
CA LYS A 296 16.94 -4.39 20.94
C LYS A 296 18.39 -4.09 21.31
N LYS A 297 19.34 -4.64 20.55
CA LYS A 297 20.77 -4.36 20.73
C LYS A 297 21.10 -2.89 20.52
N ILE A 298 20.47 -2.21 19.55
CA ILE A 298 20.67 -0.78 19.33
C ILE A 298 20.04 0.04 20.46
N ALA A 299 18.80 -0.28 20.85
CA ALA A 299 18.05 0.43 21.87
C ALA A 299 18.62 0.25 23.29
N SER A 300 19.32 -0.86 23.56
CA SER A 300 20.01 -1.10 24.83
C SER A 300 21.35 -0.38 24.95
N ARG A 301 21.91 0.13 23.86
CA ARG A 301 23.13 0.93 23.93
C ARG A 301 22.83 2.24 24.65
N PRO A 302 23.74 2.72 25.52
CA PRO A 302 23.62 4.05 26.07
C PRO A 302 23.48 5.05 24.91
N LEU A 303 22.47 5.93 24.99
CA LEU A 303 22.37 7.03 24.04
C LEU A 303 23.66 7.84 24.09
N ASP A 304 24.14 8.24 22.93
CA ASP A 304 25.17 9.25 22.82
C ASP A 304 24.81 10.46 23.72
N PRO A 305 25.73 10.95 24.57
CA PRO A 305 25.45 12.01 25.53
C PRO A 305 24.82 13.26 24.89
N ASP A 306 25.23 13.63 23.68
CA ASP A 306 24.70 14.80 22.98
C ASP A 306 23.30 14.55 22.45
N VAL A 307 23.02 13.34 21.95
CA VAL A 307 21.66 12.94 21.55
C VAL A 307 20.72 12.90 22.76
N ARG A 308 21.21 12.40 23.90
CA ARG A 308 20.46 12.40 25.16
C ARG A 308 20.19 13.83 25.63
N ALA A 309 21.18 14.72 25.58
CA ALA A 309 21.04 16.12 25.93
C ALA A 309 20.01 16.85 25.04
N ARG A 310 20.06 16.64 23.72
CA ARG A 310 19.09 17.23 22.78
C ARG A 310 17.64 16.82 23.09
N LYS A 311 17.40 15.56 23.49
CA LYS A 311 16.06 15.07 23.88
C LYS A 311 15.53 15.66 25.20
N MET A 312 16.40 16.31 25.97
CA MET A 312 16.09 16.96 27.24
C MET A 312 15.81 18.46 27.08
N PHE A 313 16.06 19.05 25.90
CA PHE A 313 15.74 20.46 25.66
C PHE A 313 14.26 20.75 25.84
N GLY A 314 13.97 21.85 26.57
CA GLY A 314 12.61 22.27 26.90
C GLY A 314 11.89 21.40 27.93
N LYS A 315 12.50 20.30 28.41
CA LYS A 315 11.97 19.50 29.51
C LYS A 315 12.53 20.01 30.84
N PRO A 316 11.82 19.83 31.96
CA PRO A 316 12.38 20.09 33.27
C PRO A 316 13.72 19.35 33.44
N ALA A 317 14.69 20.02 34.06
CA ALA A 317 15.94 19.38 34.43
C ALA A 317 15.63 18.15 35.31
N PRO A 318 16.21 16.97 35.03
CA PRO A 318 16.07 15.80 35.90
C PRO A 318 16.55 16.15 37.31
N ASP A 319 15.87 15.62 38.30
CA ASP A 319 16.43 15.64 39.65
C ASP A 319 17.69 14.77 39.68
N PHE A 320 18.66 15.17 40.48
CA PHE A 320 19.89 14.44 40.72
C PHE A 320 20.36 14.71 42.14
N THR A 321 21.06 13.74 42.73
CA THR A 321 21.66 13.86 44.06
C THR A 321 23.18 13.74 43.91
N LEU A 322 23.91 14.71 44.46
CA LEU A 322 25.37 14.74 44.50
C LEU A 322 25.84 15.04 45.92
N GLU A 323 27.10 14.75 46.21
CA GLU A 323 27.75 15.25 47.41
C GLU A 323 28.17 16.70 47.20
N ASP A 324 27.91 17.55 48.20
CA ASP A 324 28.45 18.91 48.24
C ASP A 324 29.92 18.91 48.70
N LEU A 325 30.51 20.10 48.85
CA LEU A 325 31.92 20.27 49.25
C LEU A 325 32.23 19.74 50.66
N GLU A 326 31.20 19.48 51.46
CA GLU A 326 31.30 18.98 52.83
C GLU A 326 31.00 17.46 52.88
N GLY A 327 30.77 16.83 51.73
CA GLY A 327 30.43 15.41 51.61
C GLY A 327 28.96 15.10 51.94
N LYS A 328 28.11 16.13 52.08
CA LYS A 328 26.69 15.93 52.37
C LYS A 328 25.93 15.70 51.08
N SER A 329 25.09 14.68 51.04
CA SER A 329 24.19 14.45 49.92
C SER A 329 23.14 15.57 49.81
N VAL A 330 23.11 16.24 48.67
CA VAL A 330 22.15 17.29 48.31
C VAL A 330 21.51 16.96 46.95
N SER A 331 20.21 17.22 46.82
CA SER A 331 19.45 16.99 45.58
C SER A 331 19.11 18.30 44.89
N LEU A 332 18.96 18.30 43.56
CA LEU A 332 18.54 19.51 42.82
C LEU A 332 17.18 20.03 43.33
N SER A 333 16.28 19.13 43.69
CA SER A 333 14.98 19.46 44.28
C SER A 333 15.06 20.21 45.62
N ASP A 334 16.15 20.09 46.38
CA ASP A 334 16.37 20.82 47.64
C ASP A 334 16.52 22.34 47.41
N TYR A 335 16.79 22.75 46.16
CA TYR A 335 16.99 24.14 45.77
C TYR A 335 15.79 24.75 45.04
N ARG A 336 14.62 24.11 45.05
CA ARG A 336 13.38 24.68 44.47
C ARG A 336 13.08 26.06 45.07
N GLY A 337 12.63 26.99 44.22
CA GLY A 337 12.32 28.36 44.61
C GLY A 337 13.54 29.29 44.71
N LYS A 338 14.76 28.79 44.46
CA LYS A 338 15.99 29.57 44.39
C LYS A 338 16.48 29.67 42.94
N THR A 339 17.19 30.74 42.61
CA THR A 339 17.97 30.82 41.37
C THR A 339 19.24 30.00 41.56
N VAL A 340 19.40 28.93 40.79
CA VAL A 340 20.53 27.99 40.90
C VAL A 340 21.35 28.04 39.62
N MET A 341 22.66 28.20 39.76
CA MET A 341 23.62 28.02 38.67
C MET A 341 24.33 26.68 38.86
N VAL A 342 24.18 25.77 37.90
CA VAL A 342 24.92 24.50 37.89
C VAL A 342 26.16 24.70 37.04
N ALA A 343 27.33 24.63 37.67
CA ALA A 343 28.62 24.73 37.00
C ALA A 343 29.30 23.36 37.01
N PHE A 344 29.68 22.88 35.83
CA PHE A 344 30.47 21.67 35.67
C PHE A 344 31.94 22.08 35.53
N TRP A 345 32.79 21.68 36.49
CA TRP A 345 34.23 21.84 36.38
C TRP A 345 34.91 20.47 36.58
N GLY A 346 35.81 20.13 35.67
CA GLY A 346 36.56 18.89 35.67
C GLY A 346 37.63 18.98 34.60
N TYR A 347 38.89 18.81 35.00
CA TYR A 347 40.07 18.84 34.13
C TYR A 347 40.03 17.66 33.13
N SER A 348 40.64 17.90 31.96
CA SER A 348 40.82 16.97 30.83
C SER A 348 41.43 15.64 31.21
#